data_AF-A0A7Y2G758-F1
#
_entry.id   AF-A0A7Y2G758-F1
#
_cell.length_a   1.000
_cell.length_b   1.000
_cell.length_c   1.000
_cell.angle_alpha   90.00
_cell.angle_beta   90.00
_cell.angle_gamma   90.00
#
_symmetry.space_group_name_H-M   'P 1'
#
loop_
_entity.id
_entity.type
_entity.pdbx_description
1 polymer ?
#
loop_
_entity_poly.entity_id
_entity_poly.type
_entity_poly.pdbx_seq_one_letter_code
_entity_poly.pdbx_strand_id
1 'polypeptide(L)' 'MRPVFIGVAGGSGSGKTTVAVRLADHFVNRQVVILHQDSYYRDRPDLSVEERARVNYDHPDAFENELLAAHLDDVREG' A
#
# COMPACT_ATOMS: atom_id res chain seq x y z
N MET A 1 -16.45 2.16 15.91
CA MET A 1 -16.82 1.31 14.76
C MET A 1 -15.57 0.55 14.34
N ARG A 2 -15.67 -0.71 13.92
CA ARG A 2 -14.50 -1.46 13.42
C ARG A 2 -14.36 -1.21 11.91
N PRO A 3 -13.18 -0.79 11.41
CA PRO A 3 -13.00 -0.59 9.97
C PRO A 3 -13.04 -1.94 9.23
N VAL A 4 -13.35 -1.87 7.94
CA VAL A 4 -13.27 -3.02 7.01
C VAL A 4 -12.10 -2.76 6.07
N PHE A 5 -11.16 -3.70 6.03
CA PHE A 5 -10.02 -3.64 5.11
C PHE A 5 -10.32 -4.44 3.84
N ILE A 6 -10.07 -3.84 2.68
CA ILE A 6 -10.22 -4.46 1.37
C ILE A 6 -8.85 -4.40 0.67
N GLY A 7 -8.21 -5.56 0.48
CA GLY A 7 -6.96 -5.66 -0.26
C GLY A 7 -7.21 -5.75 -1.77
N VAL A 8 -6.53 -4.92 -2.56
CA VAL A 8 -6.59 -4.94 -4.03
C VAL A 8 -5.19 -5.27 -4.58
N ALA A 9 -4.99 -6.53 -5.00
CA ALA A 9 -3.70 -7.04 -5.48
C ALA A 9 -3.72 -7.38 -6.98
N GLY A 10 -2.54 -7.44 -7.60
CA GLY A 10 -2.36 -7.72 -9.03
C GLY A 10 -1.06 -7.12 -9.60
N GLY A 11 -0.68 -7.54 -10.81
CA GLY A 11 0.53 -7.05 -11.48
C GLY A 11 0.50 -5.55 -11.81
N SER A 12 1.66 -4.99 -12.19
CA SER A 12 1.71 -3.62 -12.71
C SER A 12 0.81 -3.46 -13.94
N GLY A 13 0.13 -2.33 -14.07
CA GLY A 13 -0.80 -2.07 -15.18
C GLY A 13 -2.14 -2.83 -15.14
N SER A 14 -2.40 -3.68 -14.15
CA SER A 14 -3.63 -4.50 -14.09
C SER A 14 -4.91 -3.73 -13.71
N GLY A 15 -4.82 -2.42 -13.46
CA GLY A 15 -5.98 -1.59 -13.10
C GLY A 15 -6.33 -1.53 -11.61
N LYS A 16 -5.44 -1.96 -10.70
CA LYS A 16 -5.65 -1.92 -9.23
C LYS A 16 -6.14 -0.56 -8.73
N THR A 17 -5.44 0.51 -9.10
CA THR A 17 -5.78 1.88 -8.70
C THR A 17 -7.17 2.27 -9.20
N THR A 18 -7.51 1.91 -10.44
CA THR A 18 -8.84 2.18 -11.01
C THR A 18 -9.94 1.45 -10.23
N VAL A 19 -9.70 0.19 -9.84
CA VAL A 19 -10.66 -0.58 -9.01
C VAL A 19 -10.82 0.06 -7.64
N ALA A 20 -9.72 0.42 -6.97
CA ALA A 20 -9.76 1.04 -5.64
C ALA A 20 -10.52 2.38 -5.65
N VAL A 21 -10.26 3.25 -6.64
CA VAL A 21 -10.97 4.53 -6.80
C VAL A 21 -12.46 4.30 -7.07
N ARG A 22 -12.81 3.38 -7.97
CA ARG A 22 -14.23 3.08 -8.26
C ARG A 22 -14.98 2.50 -7.06
N LEU A 23 -14.30 1.71 -6.22
CA LEU A 23 -14.88 1.23 -4.97
C LEU A 23 -15.14 2.39 -4.00
N ALA A 24 -14.19 3.31 -3.85
CA ALA A 24 -14.38 4.50 -3.03
C ALA A 24 -15.54 5.38 -3.53
N ASP A 25 -15.61 5.62 -4.84
CA ASP A 25 -16.68 6.38 -5.48
C ASP A 25 -18.06 5.70 -5.35
N HIS A 26 -18.10 4.36 -5.25
CA HIS A 26 -19.35 3.62 -5.08
C HIS A 26 -19.92 3.79 -3.65
N PHE A 27 -19.05 3.87 -2.64
CA PHE A 27 -19.45 3.94 -1.24
C PHE A 27 -19.53 5.39 -0.71
N VAL A 28 -20.18 6.30 -1.45
CA VAL A 28 -20.28 7.74 -1.12
C VAL A 28 -20.84 8.05 0.28
N ASN A 29 -21.65 7.16 0.86
CA ASN A 29 -22.25 7.33 2.18
C ASN A 29 -21.41 6.73 3.32
N ARG A 30 -20.16 6.35 3.03
CA ARG A 30 -19.20 5.79 4.00
C ARG A 30 -17.89 6.56 3.91
N GLN A 31 -17.16 6.62 5.01
CA GLN A 31 -15.77 7.08 4.98
C GLN A 31 -14.90 5.99 4.38
N VAL A 32 -14.27 6.28 3.24
CA VAL A 32 -13.34 5.38 2.56
C VAL A 32 -12.01 6.09 2.44
N VAL A 33 -10.93 5.38 2.79
CA VAL A 33 -9.55 5.83 2.64
C VAL A 33 -8.82 4.80 1.79
N ILE A 34 -8.01 5.28 0.83
CA ILE A 34 -7.17 4.43 0.00
C ILE A 34 -5.74 4.53 0.52
N LEU A 35 -5.17 3.40 0.90
CA LEU A 35 -3.77 3.27 1.30
C LEU A 35 -3.00 2.52 0.21
N HIS A 36 -1.90 3.09 -0.25
CA HIS A 36 -1.03 2.46 -1.25
C HIS A 36 0.10 1.69 -0.54
N GLN A 37 0.22 0.38 -0.81
CA GLN A 37 1.35 -0.41 -0.29
C GLN A 37 2.70 0.10 -0.80
N ASP A 38 2.74 0.70 -2.00
CA ASP A 38 3.93 1.32 -2.58
C ASP A 38 4.48 2.48 -1.71
N SER A 39 3.66 3.08 -0.83
CA SER A 39 4.14 4.06 0.15
C SER A 39 5.01 3.45 1.26
N TYR A 40 5.08 2.11 1.33
CA TYR A 40 5.85 1.36 2.32
C TYR A 40 7.09 0.68 1.70
N TYR A 41 7.56 1.15 0.54
CA TYR A 41 8.89 0.77 0.09
C TYR A 41 9.93 1.22 1.13
N ARG A 42 10.84 0.31 1.49
CA ARG A 42 11.97 0.64 2.36
C ARG A 42 12.76 1.78 1.74
N ASP A 43 12.93 2.85 2.50
CA ASP A 43 13.87 3.88 2.13
C ASP A 43 15.29 3.29 2.15
N ARG A 44 16.09 3.68 1.16
CA ARG A 44 17.47 3.23 0.95
C ARG A 44 18.39 4.44 0.77
N PRO A 45 18.53 5.30 1.79
CA PRO A 45 19.42 6.44 1.75
C PRO A 45 20.89 6.01 1.77
N ASP A 46 21.16 4.77 2.18
CA ASP A 46 22.46 4.11 2.18
C ASP A 46 22.98 3.76 0.79
N LEU A 47 22.10 3.72 -0.22
CA LEU A 47 22.45 3.34 -1.60
C LEU A 47 22.62 4.55 -2.52
N SER A 48 23.52 4.43 -3.50
CA SER A 48 23.60 5.37 -4.64
C SER A 48 22.39 5.22 -5.58
N VAL A 49 22.27 6.12 -6.57
CA VAL A 49 21.21 6.01 -7.59
C VAL A 49 21.39 4.74 -8.43
N GLU A 50 22.62 4.41 -8.80
CA GLU A 50 22.97 3.23 -9.59
C GLU A 50 22.71 1.93 -8.83
N GLU A 51 22.92 1.94 -7.51
CA GLU A 51 22.64 0.81 -6.63
C GLU A 51 21.14 0.62 -6.42
N ARG A 52 20.39 1.71 -6.20
CA ARG A 52 18.92 1.66 -6.14
C ARG A 52 18.31 1.09 -7.42
N ALA A 53 18.85 1.42 -8.59
CA ALA A 53 18.38 0.89 -9.87
C ALA A 53 18.55 -0.64 -10.02
N ARG A 54 19.39 -1.26 -9.19
CA ARG A 54 19.62 -2.72 -9.18
C ARG A 54 18.78 -3.44 -8.13
N VAL A 55 18.04 -2.73 -7.29
CA VAL A 55 17.17 -3.32 -6.27
C VAL A 55 15.97 -3.98 -6.93
N ASN A 56 15.65 -5.20 -6.50
CA ASN A 56 14.40 -5.87 -6.89
C ASN A 56 13.26 -5.38 -5.99
N TYR A 57 12.51 -4.40 -6.45
CA TYR A 57 11.36 -3.84 -5.73
C TYR A 57 10.13 -4.76 -5.73
N ASP A 58 10.10 -5.82 -6.54
CA ASP A 58 9.03 -6.81 -6.50
C ASP A 58 9.23 -7.87 -5.40
N HIS A 59 10.40 -7.87 -4.74
CA HIS A 59 10.66 -8.80 -3.64
C HIS A 59 9.90 -8.39 -2.36
N PRO A 60 9.31 -9.32 -1.60
CA PRO A 60 8.59 -9.00 -0.35
C PRO A 60 9.41 -8.16 0.65
N ASP A 61 10.72 -8.38 0.71
CA ASP A 61 11.65 -7.65 1.59
C ASP A 61 11.87 -6.18 1.20
N ALA A 62 11.49 -5.77 -0.01
CA ALA A 62 11.54 -4.38 -0.44
C ALA A 62 10.55 -3.49 0.35
N PHE A 63 9.57 -4.10 1.04
CA PHE A 63 8.53 -3.39 1.78
C PHE A 63 8.78 -3.43 3.30
N GLU A 64 8.32 -2.37 3.98
CA GLU A 64 8.20 -2.29 5.43
C GLU A 64 6.90 -2.94 5.90
N ASN A 65 6.76 -4.25 5.69
CA ASN A 65 5.51 -4.98 6.00
C ASN A 65 5.10 -4.88 7.48
N GLU A 66 6.08 -4.86 8.40
CA GLU A 66 5.82 -4.68 9.84
C GLU A 66 5.25 -3.29 10.15
N LEU A 67 5.74 -2.24 9.46
CA LEU A 67 5.22 -0.88 9.61
C LEU A 67 3.81 -0.77 9.04
N LEU A 68 3.56 -1.39 7.88
CA LEU A 68 2.22 -1.47 7.31
C LEU A 68 1.25 -2.19 8.26
N ALA A 69 1.66 -3.32 8.84
CA ALA A 69 0.85 -4.05 9.81
C ALA A 69 0.53 -3.19 11.05
N ALA A 70 1.54 -2.51 11.59
CA ALA A 70 1.35 -1.59 12.71
C ALA A 70 0.36 -0.46 12.40
N HIS A 71 0.48 0.21 11.25
CA HIS A 71 -0.46 1.26 10.87
C HIS A 71 -1.89 0.74 10.63
N LEU A 72 -2.04 -0.48 10.11
CA LEU A 72 -3.37 -1.10 9.96
C LEU A 72 -3.99 -1.44 11.32
N ASP A 73 -3.17 -1.86 12.28
CA ASP A 73 -3.60 -2.11 13.65
C ASP A 73 -4.01 -0.80 14.35
N ASP A 74 -3.24 0.29 14.20
CA ASP A 74 -3.59 1.61 14.70
C ASP A 74 -4.95 2.08 14.15
N VAL A 75 -5.16 1.94 12.83
CA VAL A 75 -6.45 2.27 12.19
C VAL A 75 -7.60 1.40 12.73
N ARG A 76 -7.31 0.14 13.09
CA ARG A 76 -8.31 -0.78 13.65
C ARG A 76 -8.72 -0.40 15.07
N GLU A 77 -7.80 0.18 15.84
CA GLU A 77 -7.99 0.52 17.26
C GLU A 77 -8.57 1.92 17.46
N GLY A 78 -8.33 2.83 16.51
CA GLY A 78 -8.91 4.18 16.47
C GLY A 78 -8.15 5.18 17.33
#